data_AF-A0A847ACH7-F1
#
_entry.id   AF-A0A847ACH7-F1
#
_cell.length_a   1.000
_cell.length_b   1.000
_cell.length_c   1.000
_cell.angle_alpha   90.00
_cell.angle_beta   90.00
_cell.angle_gamma   90.00
#
_symmetry.space_group_name_H-M   'P 1'
#
loop_
_entity.id
_entity.type
_entity.pdbx_description
1 polymer ?
#
loop_
_entity_poly.entity_id
_entity_poly.type
_entity_poly.pdbx_seq_one_letter_code
_entity_poly.pdbx_strand_id
1 'polypeptide(L)'
;KDAKELALILGEGALTEEDKAFASFADMFEDRYVRQGEYQNRTFEETLELGWDLLTLIPVRELKRIRDAYIEKYLSPRLKDGERSEAVPGKV
;
A
#
# COMPACT_ATOMS: atom_id res chain seq x y z
N LYS A 1 -2.74 -7.96 9.28
CA LYS A 1 -3.63 -8.94 9.94
C LYS A 1 -4.05 -8.40 11.30
N ASP A 2 -3.10 -7.99 12.13
CA ASP A 2 -3.34 -7.48 13.49
C ASP A 2 -4.30 -6.26 13.53
N ALA A 3 -4.17 -5.30 12.61
CA ALA A 3 -5.08 -4.15 12.53
C ALA A 3 -6.55 -4.53 12.25
N LYS A 4 -6.79 -5.58 11.45
CA LYS A 4 -8.15 -6.09 11.18
C LYS A 4 -8.73 -6.83 12.38
N GLU A 5 -7.90 -7.60 13.09
CA GLU A 5 -8.31 -8.29 14.31
C GLU A 5 -8.60 -7.27 15.43
N LEU A 6 -7.80 -6.21 15.54
CA LEU A 6 -8.06 -5.09 16.44
C LEU A 6 -9.36 -4.36 16.07
N ALA A 7 -9.60 -4.10 14.78
CA ALA A 7 -10.84 -3.49 14.30
C ALA A 7 -12.09 -4.29 14.67
N LEU A 8 -12.02 -5.63 14.53
CA LEU A 8 -13.12 -6.54 14.85
C LEU A 8 -13.45 -6.53 16.36
N ILE A 9 -12.45 -6.35 17.22
CA ILE A 9 -12.59 -6.39 18.68
C ILE A 9 -12.96 -5.02 19.27
N LEU A 10 -12.35 -3.93 18.78
CA LEU A 10 -12.49 -2.58 19.34
C LEU A 10 -13.56 -1.72 18.65
N GLY A 11 -14.03 -2.13 17.46
CA GLY A 11 -14.90 -1.34 16.59
C GLY A 11 -14.11 -0.33 15.75
N GLU A 12 -14.60 -0.05 14.54
CA GLU A 12 -13.91 0.80 13.54
C GLU A 12 -13.56 2.22 14.04
N GLY A 13 -14.27 2.72 15.05
CA GLY A 13 -14.04 4.05 15.64
C GLY A 13 -12.79 4.17 16.52
N ALA A 14 -12.12 3.06 16.86
CA ALA A 14 -10.91 3.06 17.68
C ALA A 14 -9.60 3.06 16.86
N LEU A 15 -9.69 2.91 15.54
CA LEU A 15 -8.54 2.79 14.66
C LEU A 15 -7.96 4.16 14.31
N THR A 16 -6.62 4.26 14.29
CA THR A 16 -5.95 5.43 13.73
C THR A 16 -6.12 5.46 12.20
N GLU A 17 -5.81 6.59 11.57
CA GLU A 17 -5.85 6.69 10.11
C GLU A 17 -4.84 5.74 9.45
N GLU A 18 -3.70 5.49 10.10
CA GLU A 18 -2.73 4.47 9.66
C GLU A 18 -3.31 3.06 9.76
N ASP A 19 -3.96 2.72 10.88
CA ASP A 19 -4.58 1.39 11.04
C ASP A 19 -5.65 1.14 9.98
N LYS A 20 -6.46 2.16 9.66
CA LYS A 20 -7.45 2.10 8.57
C LYS A 20 -6.79 1.91 7.21
N ALA A 21 -5.68 2.60 6.96
CA ALA A 21 -4.90 2.44 5.73
C ALA A 21 -4.34 1.01 5.61
N PHE A 22 -3.81 0.44 6.70
CA PHE A 22 -3.33 -0.95 6.73
C PHE A 22 -4.44 -1.99 6.57
N ALA A 23 -5.62 -1.76 7.17
CA ALA A 23 -6.78 -2.60 6.99
C ALA A 23 -7.23 -2.60 5.52
N SER A 24 -7.38 -1.41 4.92
CA SER A 24 -7.74 -1.21 3.51
C SER A 24 -6.74 -1.86 2.57
N PHE A 25 -5.44 -1.68 2.82
CA PHE A 25 -4.38 -2.34 2.06
C PHE A 25 -4.54 -3.86 2.11
N ALA A 26 -4.78 -4.44 3.29
CA ALA A 26 -4.90 -5.88 3.45
C ALA A 26 -6.14 -6.44 2.74
N ASP A 27 -7.27 -5.73 2.72
CA ASP A 27 -8.44 -6.13 1.91
C ASP A 27 -8.13 -6.09 0.41
N MET A 28 -7.53 -5.00 -0.07
CA MET A 28 -7.18 -4.84 -1.48
C MET A 28 -6.09 -5.81 -1.94
N PHE A 29 -5.15 -6.15 -1.05
CA PHE A 29 -4.12 -7.15 -1.31
C PHE A 29 -4.73 -8.55 -1.49
N GLU A 30 -5.64 -8.96 -0.61
CA GLU A 30 -6.31 -10.26 -0.74
C GLU A 30 -7.16 -10.34 -2.01
N ASP A 31 -7.92 -9.30 -2.32
CA ASP A 31 -8.85 -9.29 -3.44
C ASP A 31 -8.18 -9.09 -4.81
N ARG A 32 -7.15 -8.24 -4.90
CA ARG A 32 -6.51 -7.91 -6.19
C ARG A 32 -5.19 -8.63 -6.40
N TYR A 33 -4.36 -8.75 -5.36
CA TYR A 33 -3.03 -9.33 -5.50
C TYR A 33 -3.08 -10.85 -5.40
N VAL A 34 -3.75 -11.40 -4.38
CA VAL A 34 -3.76 -12.85 -4.12
C VAL A 34 -4.82 -13.57 -4.95
N ARG A 35 -6.05 -13.04 -5.00
CA ARG A 35 -7.19 -13.67 -5.69
C ARG A 35 -7.12 -13.50 -7.22
N GLN A 36 -6.13 -14.15 -7.82
CA GLN A 36 -6.02 -14.31 -9.26
C GLN A 36 -7.13 -15.25 -9.76
N GLY A 37 -7.78 -14.89 -10.86
CA GLY A 37 -8.78 -15.77 -11.48
C GLY A 37 -8.15 -17.04 -12.05
N GLU A 38 -8.93 -18.13 -12.13
CA GLU A 38 -8.48 -19.44 -12.63
C GLU A 38 -7.83 -19.37 -14.03
N TYR A 39 -8.30 -18.44 -14.87
CA TYR A 39 -7.82 -18.25 -16.25
C TYR A 39 -6.96 -16.99 -16.41
N GLN A 40 -6.60 -16.33 -15.32
CA GLN A 40 -5.75 -15.16 -15.37
C GLN A 40 -4.30 -15.62 -15.34
N ASN A 41 -3.49 -15.16 -16.31
CA ASN A 41 -2.05 -15.39 -16.32
C ASN A 41 -1.35 -14.03 -16.29
N ARG A 42 -0.85 -13.64 -15.12
CA ARG A 42 -0.07 -12.41 -14.93
C ARG A 42 1.41 -12.69 -15.14
N THR A 43 2.04 -11.84 -15.91
CA THR A 43 3.48 -11.71 -16.00
C THR A 43 4.07 -11.26 -14.66
N PHE A 44 5.38 -11.40 -14.53
CA PHE A 44 6.11 -10.92 -13.36
C PHE A 44 6.00 -9.40 -13.24
N GLU A 45 6.08 -8.68 -14.36
CA GLU A 45 5.95 -7.23 -14.44
C GLU A 45 4.57 -6.77 -13.97
N GLU A 46 3.48 -7.37 -14.47
CA GLU A 46 2.12 -7.04 -14.02
C GLU A 46 1.91 -7.27 -12.53
N THR A 47 2.56 -8.30 -11.98
CA THR A 47 2.51 -8.59 -10.54
C THR A 47 3.21 -7.49 -9.73
N LEU A 48 4.40 -7.06 -10.16
CA LEU A 48 5.12 -5.97 -9.52
C LEU A 48 4.39 -4.64 -9.62
N GLU A 49 3.84 -4.32 -10.79
CA GLU A 49 3.04 -3.13 -11.04
C GLU A 49 1.86 -3.05 -10.08
N LEU A 50 1.11 -4.14 -9.94
CA LEU A 50 0.01 -4.21 -8.98
C LEU A 50 0.48 -4.06 -7.53
N GLY A 51 1.64 -4.63 -7.19
CA GLY A 51 2.22 -4.46 -5.86
C GLY A 51 2.47 -2.98 -5.54
N TRP A 52 3.09 -2.24 -6.47
CA TRP A 52 3.33 -0.81 -6.32
C TRP A 52 2.04 0.02 -6.26
N ASP A 53 1.03 -0.34 -7.06
CA ASP A 53 -0.28 0.32 -7.01
C ASP A 53 -0.97 0.12 -5.65
N LEU A 54 -0.85 -1.06 -5.04
CA LEU A 54 -1.43 -1.31 -3.72
C LEU A 54 -0.68 -0.58 -2.61
N LEU A 55 0.63 -0.41 -2.74
CA LEU A 55 1.44 0.31 -1.76
C LEU A 55 1.08 1.81 -1.67
N THR A 56 0.41 2.39 -2.67
CA THR A 56 -0.08 3.78 -2.57
C THR A 56 -1.17 3.97 -1.50
N LEU A 57 -1.78 2.88 -1.03
CA LEU A 57 -2.77 2.92 0.05
C LEU A 57 -2.13 3.16 1.42
N ILE A 58 -0.82 2.91 1.55
CA ILE A 58 -0.10 3.04 2.82
C ILE A 58 0.66 4.37 2.82
N PRO A 59 0.60 5.15 3.91
CA PRO A 59 1.41 6.37 4.05
C PRO A 59 2.90 6.07 3.85
N VAL A 60 3.60 6.89 3.06
CA VAL A 60 4.99 6.61 2.66
C VAL A 60 5.95 6.48 3.84
N ARG A 61 5.73 7.24 4.92
CA ARG A 61 6.49 7.13 6.18
C ARG A 61 6.45 5.75 6.83
N GLU A 62 5.44 4.94 6.54
CA GLU A 62 5.31 3.59 7.07
C GLU A 62 6.01 2.53 6.19
N LEU A 63 6.48 2.89 4.98
CA LEU A 63 7.19 2.01 4.05
C LEU A 63 8.68 1.84 4.40
N LYS A 64 8.97 1.57 5.67
CA LYS A 64 10.33 1.57 6.28
C LYS A 64 11.30 0.53 5.70
N ARG A 65 10.80 -0.43 4.91
CA ARG A 65 11.60 -1.51 4.30
C ARG A 65 11.97 -1.25 2.84
N ILE A 66 11.42 -0.20 2.24
CA ILE A 66 11.68 0.17 0.85
C ILE A 66 12.67 1.33 0.87
N ARG A 67 13.75 1.21 0.09
CA ARG A 67 14.73 2.30 -0.04
C ARG A 67 14.09 3.50 -0.74
N ASP A 68 14.45 4.71 -0.32
CA ASP A 68 13.94 5.95 -0.89
C ASP A 68 14.12 6.02 -2.41
N ALA A 69 15.24 5.51 -2.93
CA ALA A 69 15.48 5.44 -4.38
C ALA A 69 14.44 4.61 -5.15
N TYR A 70 13.84 3.60 -4.51
CA TYR A 70 12.76 2.80 -5.10
C TYR A 70 11.38 3.41 -4.87
N ILE A 71 11.17 4.09 -3.74
CA ILE A 71 9.97 4.92 -3.52
C ILE A 71 9.89 5.98 -4.61
N GLU A 72 10.99 6.69 -4.86
CA GLU A 72 11.04 7.75 -5.86
C GLU A 72 10.81 7.23 -7.27
N LYS A 73 11.42 6.09 -7.60
CA LYS A 73 11.35 5.52 -8.94
C LYS A 73 10.01 4.85 -9.24
N TYR A 74 9.42 4.17 -8.26
CA TYR A 74 8.28 3.28 -8.49
C TYR A 74 7.02 3.65 -7.72
N LEU A 75 7.08 4.44 -6.64
CA LEU A 75 5.87 4.86 -5.92
C LEU A 75 5.46 6.30 -6.28
N SER A 76 6.39 7.27 -6.26
CA SER A 76 6.12 8.68 -6.53
C SER A 76 5.34 8.96 -7.83
N PRO A 77 5.57 8.24 -8.95
CA PRO A 77 4.80 8.42 -10.18
C PRO A 77 3.31 8.04 -10.05
N ARG A 78 2.96 7.20 -9.07
CA ARG A 78 1.61 6.67 -8.84
C ARG A 78 0.81 7.47 -7.81
N LEU A 79 1.48 8.32 -7.05
CA LEU A 79 0.86 9.17 -6.04
C LEU A 79 0.16 10.37 -6.67
N LYS A 80 -0.95 10.79 -6.05
CA LYS A 80 -1.62 12.05 -6.40
C LYS A 80 -0.74 13.22 -5.99
N ASP A 81 -0.91 14.38 -6.65
CA ASP A 81 -0.01 15.54 -6.46
C ASP A 81 0.14 16.00 -5.00
N GLY A 82 -0.90 15.83 -4.17
CA GLY A 82 -0.84 16.16 -2.73
C GLY A 82 -0.09 15.15 -1.85
N GLU A 83 0.00 13.89 -2.27
CA GLU A 83 0.70 12.81 -1.54
C GLU A 83 2.16 12.69 -2.00
N ARG A 84 2.46 13.13 -3.23
CA ARG A 84 3.81 13.12 -3.79
C ARG A 84 4.78 14.01 -3.00
N SER A 85 4.32 15.15 -2.46
CA SER A 85 5.17 16.04 -1.65
C SER A 85 5.65 15.42 -0.34
N GLU A 86 4.93 14.43 0.20
CA GLU A 86 5.31 13.71 1.42
C GLU A 86 6.21 12.50 1.13
N ALA A 87 6.17 12.00 -0.11
CA ALA A 87 6.84 10.76 -0.51
C ALA A 87 8.32 10.92 -0.87
N VAL A 88 8.71 12.13 -1.27
CA VAL A 88 10.08 12.42 -1.72
C VAL A 88 10.81 13.15 -0.60
N PRO A 89 11.64 12.47 0.21
CA PRO A 89 12.57 13.16 1.08
C PRO A 89 13.65 13.82 0.19
N GLY A 90 13.38 15.03 -0.25
CA GLY A 90 14.32 15.88 -0.98
C GLY A 90 15.38 16.47 -0.03
N LYS A 91 16.52 15.77 0.05
CA LYS A 91 17.90 16.26 0.27
C LYS A 91 18.15 17.38 1.31
N VAL A 92 18.89 17.00 2.36
CA VAL A 92 20.18 17.67 2.65
C VAL A 92 21.30 16.81 2.10
#